data_AF-A0A920ITX2-F1
#
_entry.id   AF-A0A920ITX2-F1
#
_cell.length_a   1.000
_cell.length_b   1.000
_cell.length_c   1.000
_cell.angle_alpha   90.00
_cell.angle_beta   90.00
_cell.angle_gamma   90.00
#
_symmetry.space_group_name_H-M   'P 1'
#
loop_
_entity.id
_entity.type
_entity.pdbx_description
1 polymer ?
#
loop_
_entity_poly.entity_id
_entity_poly.type
_entity_poly.pdbx_seq_one_letter_code
_entity_poly.pdbx_strand_id
1 'polypeptide(L)'
;MKKTVFSILVVILFAVFVQEKIVEQDIRKAIVSYNNNPTFTKETITEKDFNGAAITIFTAVWCGYCKGAKQLLDEKGIAYFEVDVEEYNISKRKLKEIGIEDFFVPQIFVDGVPIGGFSDLKKIFGSDMPVPKVS
;
A
#
# COMPACT_ATOMS: atom_id res chain seq x y z
N MET A 1 -19.20 34.34 41.11
CA MET A 1 -18.30 33.17 41.24
C MET A 1 -18.45 32.31 39.99
N LYS A 2 -17.59 32.53 38.99
CA LYS A 2 -17.66 31.95 37.63
C LYS A 2 -16.76 30.70 37.53
N LYS A 3 -17.22 29.48 37.86
CA LYS A 3 -16.38 28.27 37.66
C LYS A 3 -17.15 26.94 37.53
N THR A 4 -18.15 26.78 36.65
CA THR A 4 -18.65 25.41 36.33
C THR A 4 -19.39 25.25 34.99
N VAL A 5 -19.04 26.01 33.95
CA VAL A 5 -19.64 25.80 32.59
C VAL A 5 -18.59 25.39 31.54
N PHE A 6 -17.33 25.29 31.94
CA PHE A 6 -16.24 24.82 31.07
C PHE A 6 -16.19 23.29 30.92
N SER A 7 -17.14 22.55 31.49
CA SER A 7 -16.86 21.19 32.00
C SER A 7 -17.59 20.02 31.35
N ILE A 8 -18.47 20.22 30.36
CA ILE A 8 -19.16 19.09 29.73
C ILE A 8 -19.11 19.21 28.21
N LEU A 9 -19.44 20.36 27.63
CA LEU A 9 -19.42 20.55 26.18
C LEU A 9 -17.99 20.43 25.59
N VAL A 10 -16.98 20.95 26.28
CA VAL A 10 -15.57 20.82 25.88
C VAL A 10 -15.08 19.39 26.05
N VAL A 11 -15.49 18.68 27.12
CA VAL A 11 -15.13 17.28 27.34
C VAL A 11 -15.83 16.36 26.32
N ILE A 12 -17.07 16.67 25.92
CA ILE A 12 -17.80 15.95 24.87
C ILE A 12 -17.21 16.27 23.49
N LEU A 13 -16.91 17.53 23.17
CA LEU A 13 -16.23 17.88 21.92
C LEU A 13 -14.84 17.25 21.84
N PHE A 14 -14.07 17.26 22.93
CA PHE A 14 -12.77 16.62 22.98
C PHE A 14 -12.92 15.09 22.93
N ALA A 15 -13.91 14.49 23.60
CA ALA A 15 -14.17 13.06 23.54
C ALA A 15 -14.65 12.61 22.16
N VAL A 16 -15.53 13.37 21.50
CA VAL A 16 -16.02 13.11 20.12
C VAL A 16 -14.87 13.28 19.12
N PHE A 17 -14.04 14.33 19.28
CA PHE A 17 -12.86 14.56 18.45
C PHE A 17 -11.74 13.53 18.69
N VAL A 18 -11.66 12.98 19.91
CA VAL A 18 -10.76 11.86 20.27
C VAL A 18 -11.31 10.53 19.75
N GLN A 19 -12.64 10.33 19.69
CA GLN A 19 -13.25 9.09 19.20
C GLN A 19 -13.15 8.93 17.68
N GLU A 20 -13.21 10.01 16.89
CA GLU A 20 -13.04 9.91 15.43
C GLU A 20 -11.59 9.61 14.99
N LYS A 21 -10.60 9.89 15.84
CA LYS A 21 -9.17 9.78 15.49
C LYS A 21 -8.48 8.49 15.94
N ILE A 22 -9.21 7.55 16.54
CA ILE A 22 -8.60 6.34 17.13
C ILE A 22 -9.28 5.09 16.55
N VAL A 23 -8.49 4.25 15.86
CA VAL A 23 -8.75 2.84 15.48
C VAL A 23 -9.50 2.50 14.18
N GLU A 24 -9.24 3.17 13.05
CA GLU A 24 -9.49 2.47 11.76
C GLU A 24 -8.66 2.96 10.56
N GLN A 25 -7.33 3.00 10.71
CA GLN A 25 -6.48 2.88 9.52
C GLN A 25 -6.20 1.41 9.26
N ASP A 26 -7.25 0.65 8.90
CA ASP A 26 -7.05 -0.66 8.30
C ASP A 26 -6.44 -0.45 6.91
N ILE A 27 -5.13 -0.68 6.83
CA ILE A 27 -4.35 -0.54 5.60
C ILE A 27 -4.86 -1.45 4.48
N ARG A 28 -5.62 -2.52 4.79
CA ARG A 28 -6.27 -3.37 3.78
C ARG A 28 -7.24 -2.57 2.91
N LYS A 29 -7.87 -1.52 3.44
CA LYS A 29 -8.78 -0.66 2.67
C LYS A 29 -8.08 0.11 1.55
N ALA A 30 -6.75 0.25 1.62
CA ALA A 30 -5.96 0.86 0.55
C ALA A 30 -5.66 -0.12 -0.60
N ILE A 31 -5.85 -1.43 -0.41
CA ILE A 31 -5.62 -2.45 -1.43
C ILE A 31 -6.88 -2.58 -2.29
N VAL A 32 -6.79 -2.11 -3.52
CA VAL A 32 -7.89 -2.18 -4.48
C VAL A 32 -7.92 -3.56 -5.15
N SER A 33 -9.12 -4.13 -5.30
CA SER A 33 -9.36 -5.36 -6.05
C SER A 33 -10.62 -5.23 -6.91
N TYR A 34 -10.52 -5.57 -8.19
CA TYR A 34 -11.65 -5.70 -9.10
C TYR A 34 -12.14 -7.15 -9.19
N ASN A 35 -11.24 -8.10 -8.96
CA ASN A 35 -11.57 -9.51 -8.83
C ASN A 35 -11.31 -10.03 -7.41
N ASN A 36 -12.39 -10.23 -6.63
CA ASN A 36 -12.29 -10.74 -5.25
C ASN A 36 -11.96 -12.24 -5.15
N ASN A 37 -11.86 -12.96 -6.27
CA ASN A 37 -11.46 -14.37 -6.32
C ASN A 37 -10.45 -14.61 -7.45
N PRO A 38 -9.22 -14.08 -7.33
CA PRO A 38 -8.16 -14.27 -8.31
C PRO A 38 -7.77 -15.75 -8.39
N THR A 39 -7.55 -16.25 -9.61
CA THR A 39 -7.19 -17.66 -9.85
C THR A 39 -5.68 -17.92 -9.75
N PHE A 40 -4.89 -16.89 -9.46
CA PHE A 40 -3.44 -16.93 -9.33
C PHE A 40 -3.00 -16.69 -7.89
N THR A 41 -1.78 -17.12 -7.57
CA THR A 41 -1.06 -16.81 -6.34
C THR A 41 0.18 -15.99 -6.67
N LYS A 42 0.93 -15.57 -5.66
CA LYS A 42 2.24 -14.93 -5.84
C LYS A 42 3.17 -15.76 -6.73
N GLU A 43 3.12 -17.08 -6.62
CA GLU A 43 4.01 -18.01 -7.31
C GLU A 43 3.55 -18.34 -8.74
N THR A 44 2.25 -18.20 -9.03
CA THR A 44 1.66 -18.59 -10.32
C THR A 44 1.25 -17.43 -11.20
N ILE A 45 1.28 -16.19 -10.69
CA ILE A 45 0.94 -15.00 -11.46
C ILE A 45 1.85 -14.82 -12.69
N THR A 46 1.25 -14.34 -13.76
CA THR A 46 1.88 -14.04 -15.05
C THR A 46 1.55 -12.62 -15.51
N GLU A 47 2.23 -12.14 -16.56
CA GLU A 47 1.94 -10.84 -17.19
C GLU A 47 0.47 -10.70 -17.62
N LYS A 48 -0.19 -11.79 -18.04
CA LYS A 48 -1.59 -11.74 -18.48
C LYS A 48 -2.57 -11.39 -17.37
N ASP A 49 -2.22 -11.72 -16.12
CA ASP A 49 -3.07 -11.50 -14.96
C ASP A 49 -3.17 -10.01 -14.57
N PHE A 50 -2.34 -9.15 -15.14
CA PHE A 50 -2.42 -7.69 -14.95
C PHE A 50 -3.49 -7.04 -15.83
N ASN A 51 -3.98 -7.73 -16.86
CA ASN A 51 -4.95 -7.16 -17.80
C ASN A 51 -6.33 -7.04 -17.13
N GLY A 52 -6.74 -5.80 -16.84
CA GLY A 52 -8.01 -5.51 -16.18
C GLY A 52 -8.01 -5.71 -14.67
N ALA A 53 -6.86 -6.00 -14.07
CA ALA A 53 -6.70 -6.11 -12.62
C ALA A 53 -6.45 -4.74 -11.97
N ALA A 54 -6.83 -4.60 -10.70
CA ALA A 54 -6.43 -3.45 -9.90
C ALA A 54 -5.02 -3.65 -9.34
N ILE A 55 -4.12 -2.70 -9.62
CA ILE A 55 -2.74 -2.72 -9.10
C ILE A 55 -2.62 -1.71 -7.97
N THR A 56 -2.21 -2.14 -6.79
CA THR A 56 -1.85 -1.24 -5.67
C THR A 56 -0.36 -1.37 -5.40
N ILE A 57 0.34 -0.24 -5.27
CA ILE A 57 1.76 -0.19 -4.93
C ILE A 57 1.99 0.70 -3.72
N PHE A 58 2.50 0.11 -2.64
CA PHE A 58 2.98 0.87 -1.48
C PHE A 58 4.40 1.37 -1.75
N THR A 59 4.63 2.67 -1.57
CA THR A 59 5.88 3.34 -1.94
C THR A 59 6.39 4.26 -0.83
N ALA A 60 7.56 4.84 -1.04
CA ALA A 60 8.05 6.01 -0.32
C ALA A 60 8.80 6.92 -1.30
N VAL A 61 8.76 8.24 -1.14
CA VAL A 61 9.37 9.21 -2.07
C VAL A 61 10.86 8.95 -2.34
N TRP A 62 11.62 8.59 -1.30
CA TRP A 62 13.06 8.38 -1.36
C TRP A 62 13.46 7.03 -2.00
N CYS A 63 12.50 6.13 -2.24
CA CYS A 63 12.74 4.76 -2.64
C CYS A 63 13.03 4.63 -4.16
N GLY A 64 14.29 4.36 -4.51
CA GLY A 64 14.69 4.13 -5.91
C GLY A 64 14.03 2.89 -6.55
N TYR A 65 13.83 1.82 -5.77
CA TYR A 65 13.12 0.61 -6.22
C TYR A 65 11.67 0.88 -6.58
N CYS A 66 11.01 1.79 -5.84
CA CYS A 66 9.64 2.19 -6.06
C CYS A 66 9.52 2.96 -7.39
N LYS A 67 10.49 3.83 -7.69
CA LYS A 67 10.58 4.51 -8.99
C LYS A 67 10.73 3.50 -10.14
N GLY A 68 11.60 2.50 -9.98
CA GLY A 68 11.78 1.44 -10.99
C GLY A 68 10.51 0.60 -11.20
N ALA A 69 9.81 0.22 -10.13
CA ALA A 69 8.56 -0.52 -10.24
C ALA A 69 7.47 0.28 -10.97
N LYS A 70 7.32 1.57 -10.63
CA LYS A 70 6.38 2.47 -11.31
C LYS A 70 6.73 2.63 -12.78
N GLN A 71 8.01 2.87 -13.10
CA GLN A 71 8.48 2.96 -14.48
C GLN A 71 8.18 1.68 -15.27
N LEU A 72 8.41 0.50 -14.70
CA LEU A 72 8.12 -0.77 -15.38
C LEU A 72 6.62 -0.94 -15.65
N LEU A 73 5.76 -0.56 -14.71
CA LEU A 73 4.30 -0.57 -14.91
C LEU A 73 3.88 0.43 -16.00
N ASP A 74 4.46 1.64 -15.99
CA ASP A 74 4.23 2.67 -17.00
C ASP A 74 4.65 2.20 -18.40
N GLU A 75 5.83 1.58 -18.53
CA GLU A 75 6.34 1.00 -19.79
C GLU A 75 5.42 -0.11 -20.33
N LYS A 76 4.74 -0.84 -19.43
CA LYS A 76 3.74 -1.87 -19.78
C LYS A 76 2.36 -1.28 -20.03
N GLY A 77 2.14 0.02 -19.82
CA GLY A 77 0.85 0.68 -19.96
C GLY A 77 -0.16 0.25 -18.88
N ILE A 78 0.32 -0.18 -17.72
CA ILE A 78 -0.51 -0.69 -16.62
C ILE A 78 -0.70 0.42 -15.58
N ALA A 79 -1.94 0.85 -15.40
CA ALA A 79 -2.29 1.83 -14.37
C ALA A 79 -2.22 1.20 -12.96
N TYR A 80 -1.88 2.02 -11.96
CA TYR A 80 -1.76 1.59 -10.57
C TYR A 80 -2.20 2.67 -9.58
N PHE A 81 -2.57 2.24 -8.38
CA PHE A 81 -2.83 3.09 -7.21
C PHE A 81 -1.58 3.14 -6.34
N GLU A 82 -1.00 4.33 -6.20
CA GLU A 82 0.15 4.55 -5.33
C GLU A 82 -0.29 4.91 -3.91
N VAL A 83 0.30 4.24 -2.92
CA VAL A 83 0.09 4.50 -1.49
C VAL A 83 1.43 4.82 -0.84
N ASP A 84 1.67 6.11 -0.58
CA ASP A 84 2.90 6.54 0.11
C ASP A 84 2.81 6.22 1.61
N VAL A 85 3.71 5.35 2.08
CA VAL A 85 3.68 4.87 3.47
C VAL A 85 4.06 5.95 4.48
N GLU A 86 4.81 6.98 4.07
CA GLU A 86 5.21 8.10 4.93
C GLU A 86 4.06 9.12 5.05
N GLU A 87 3.39 9.43 3.94
CA GLU A 87 2.23 10.34 3.91
C GLU A 87 1.10 9.85 4.82
N TYR A 88 0.81 8.54 4.78
CA TYR A 88 -0.26 7.93 5.57
C TYR A 88 0.18 7.41 6.95
N ASN A 89 1.43 7.67 7.36
CA ASN A 89 2.02 7.20 8.62
C ASN A 89 1.81 5.69 8.83
N ILE A 90 2.03 4.93 7.76
CA ILE A 90 1.91 3.48 7.73
C ILE A 90 3.16 2.89 8.36
N SER A 91 3.04 2.51 9.62
CA SER A 91 4.13 1.84 10.33
C SER A 91 4.42 0.47 9.73
N LYS A 92 5.68 0.04 9.87
CA LYS A 92 6.13 -1.35 9.67
C LYS A 92 5.11 -2.37 10.21
N ARG A 93 4.69 -2.23 11.48
CA ARG A 93 3.73 -3.15 12.12
C ARG A 93 2.41 -3.30 11.33
N LYS A 94 1.86 -2.19 10.81
CA LYS A 94 0.62 -2.20 10.01
C LYS A 94 0.80 -2.95 8.69
N LEU A 95 1.95 -2.80 8.02
CA LEU A 95 2.25 -3.59 6.82
C LEU A 95 2.30 -5.09 7.15
N LYS A 96 2.90 -5.48 8.28
CA LYS A 96 2.89 -6.88 8.73
C LYS A 96 1.49 -7.45 8.96
N GLU A 97 0.56 -6.63 9.45
CA GLU A 97 -0.84 -7.05 9.67
C GLU A 97 -1.56 -7.43 8.36
N ILE A 98 -1.03 -7.05 7.20
CA ILE A 98 -1.56 -7.41 5.87
C ILE A 98 -0.70 -8.43 5.11
N GLY A 99 0.17 -9.16 5.82
CA GLY A 99 0.97 -10.23 5.23
C GLY A 99 2.22 -9.73 4.49
N ILE A 100 2.60 -8.47 4.66
CA ILE A 100 3.88 -7.95 4.18
C ILE A 100 4.93 -8.29 5.24
N GLU A 101 5.61 -9.43 5.05
CA GLU A 101 6.63 -9.91 5.98
C GLU A 101 7.90 -9.05 5.95
N ASP A 102 8.27 -8.58 4.76
CA ASP A 102 9.42 -7.72 4.50
C ASP A 102 8.98 -6.26 4.33
N PHE A 103 9.48 -5.38 5.20
CA PHE A 103 9.10 -3.96 5.23
C PHE A 103 9.66 -3.12 4.08
N PHE A 104 10.24 -3.75 3.06
CA PHE A 104 10.88 -3.06 1.97
C PHE A 104 9.83 -2.62 0.96
N VAL A 105 9.63 -1.31 0.84
CA VAL A 105 8.92 -0.76 -0.33
C VAL A 105 9.80 -0.92 -1.58
N PRO A 106 9.22 -1.16 -2.76
CA PRO A 106 7.79 -1.22 -3.01
C PRO A 106 7.18 -2.56 -2.59
N GLN A 107 5.88 -2.54 -2.21
CA GLN A 107 5.06 -3.74 -2.05
C GLN A 107 3.87 -3.63 -3.01
N ILE A 108 3.72 -4.63 -3.87
CA ILE A 108 2.78 -4.60 -4.99
C ILE A 108 1.72 -5.68 -4.80
N PHE A 109 0.47 -5.28 -5.05
CA PHE A 109 -0.69 -6.13 -5.02
C PHE A 109 -1.40 -6.11 -6.37
N VAL A 110 -1.89 -7.26 -6.80
CA VAL A 110 -2.71 -7.44 -8.02
C VAL A 110 -4.02 -8.06 -7.60
N ASP A 111 -5.12 -7.32 -7.75
CA ASP A 111 -6.45 -7.71 -7.26
C ASP A 111 -6.48 -8.21 -5.80
N GLY A 112 -5.64 -7.60 -4.96
CA GLY A 112 -5.50 -7.97 -3.55
C GLY A 112 -4.50 -9.09 -3.25
N VAL A 113 -3.93 -9.74 -4.28
CA VAL A 113 -2.87 -10.74 -4.09
C VAL A 113 -1.52 -10.03 -3.96
N PRO A 114 -0.78 -10.22 -2.85
CA PRO A 114 0.57 -9.68 -2.72
C PRO A 114 1.53 -10.45 -3.65
N ILE A 115 2.19 -9.73 -4.56
CA ILE A 115 3.16 -10.34 -5.48
C ILE A 115 4.62 -10.09 -5.06
N GLY A 116 4.82 -9.20 -4.09
CA GLY A 116 6.15 -8.83 -3.60
C GLY A 116 6.59 -7.45 -4.09
N GLY A 117 7.89 -7.29 -4.32
CA GLY A 117 8.50 -5.99 -4.64
C GLY A 117 8.93 -5.86 -6.10
N PHE A 118 9.85 -4.91 -6.36
CA PHE A 118 10.30 -4.62 -7.73
C PHE A 118 10.98 -5.82 -8.41
N SER A 119 11.77 -6.60 -7.66
CA SER A 119 12.44 -7.79 -8.20
C SER A 119 11.44 -8.86 -8.66
N ASP A 120 10.36 -9.06 -7.90
CA ASP A 120 9.29 -10.00 -8.25
C ASP A 120 8.56 -9.51 -9.51
N LEU A 121 8.21 -8.22 -9.55
CA LEU A 121 7.59 -7.59 -10.71
C LEU A 121 8.43 -7.78 -11.99
N LYS A 122 9.73 -7.52 -11.90
CA LYS A 122 10.67 -7.75 -13.00
C LYS A 122 10.66 -9.20 -13.48
N LYS A 123 10.67 -10.16 -12.55
CA LYS A 123 10.65 -11.59 -12.87
C LYS A 123 9.38 -11.97 -13.60
N ILE A 124 8.22 -11.43 -13.18
CA ILE A 124 6.92 -11.69 -13.81
C ILE A 124 6.89 -11.18 -15.25
N PHE A 125 7.41 -9.98 -15.51
CA PHE A 125 7.45 -9.38 -16.85
C PHE A 125 8.66 -9.78 -17.70
N GLY A 126 9.58 -10.59 -17.18
CA GLY A 126 10.85 -10.91 -17.85
C GLY A 126 11.71 -9.67 -18.16
N SER A 127 11.64 -8.62 -17.33
CA SER A 127 12.33 -7.35 -17.57
C SER A 127 13.80 -7.38 -17.14
N ASP A 128 14.67 -6.77 -17.93
CA ASP A 128 16.09 -6.57 -17.66
C ASP A 128 16.43 -5.23 -16.98
N MET A 129 15.42 -4.38 -16.72
CA MET A 129 15.58 -3.04 -16.13
C MET A 129 16.53 -3.05 -14.93
N PRO A 130 17.54 -2.17 -14.85
CA PRO A 130 18.54 -2.24 -13.80
C PRO A 130 17.89 -2.06 -12.42
N VAL A 131 18.26 -2.93 -11.48
CA VAL A 131 17.86 -2.79 -10.09
C VAL A 131 18.78 -1.75 -9.44
N PRO A 132 18.24 -0.65 -8.86
CA PRO A 132 19.07 0.31 -8.13
C PRO A 132 19.89 -0.42 -7.07
N LYS A 133 21.18 -0.08 -6.91
CA LYS A 133 21.96 -0.66 -5.80
C LYS A 133 21.36 -0.16 -4.49
N VAL A 134 20.97 -1.07 -3.58
CA VAL A 134 20.70 -0.70 -2.18
C VAL A 134 22.02 -0.17 -1.63
N SER A 135 22.04 1.10 -1.23
CA SER A 135 23.16 1.71 -0.50
C SER A 135 23.12 1.28 0.96
#